data_AF-A0AAD5Q5F3-F1
#
_entry.id   AF-A0AAD5Q5F3-F1
#
_cell.length_a   1.000
_cell.length_b   1.000
_cell.length_c   1.000
_cell.angle_alpha   90.00
_cell.angle_beta   90.00
_cell.angle_gamma   90.00
#
_symmetry.space_group_name_H-M   'P 1'
#
loop_
_entity.id
_entity.type
_entity.pdbx_description
1 polymer ?
#
loop_
_entity_poly.entity_id
_entity_poly.type
_entity_poly.pdbx_seq_one_letter_code
_entity_poly.pdbx_strand_id
1 'polypeptide(L)'
;MSPPQPHELQEVMERVFGQHSGAVTANDLGDKCQSFGNASLASRIEPGHPTGYSLAAAMDRDGFIRAEAFAAWCMEETRFDELDGFLRRSFGDVNVQIMERQNDFCRFKLRGSNDQLKLSKVFALVEDIKTRMHIREYSVSQTTLEQIFNYFAAQQAEEKGVARGMNVA
;
A
#
# COMPACT_ATOMS: atom_id res chain seq x y z
N MET A 1 4.63 -7.23 -3.36
CA MET A 1 5.30 -7.57 -2.09
C MET A 1 5.18 -9.07 -1.89
N SER A 2 6.19 -9.72 -1.34
CA SER A 2 6.10 -11.15 -0.99
C SER A 2 5.22 -11.30 0.25
N PRO A 3 4.32 -12.29 0.28
CA PRO A 3 3.53 -12.56 1.48
C PRO A 3 4.45 -13.00 2.64
N PRO A 4 4.05 -12.77 3.89
CA PRO A 4 4.71 -13.35 5.06
C PRO A 4 4.90 -14.87 4.92
N GLN A 5 6.08 -15.36 5.28
CA GLN A 5 6.32 -16.79 5.34
C GLN A 5 5.62 -17.40 6.57
N PRO A 6 5.24 -18.68 6.55
CA PRO A 6 4.50 -19.31 7.65
C PRO A 6 5.18 -19.19 9.02
N HIS A 7 6.51 -19.30 9.07
CA HIS A 7 7.27 -19.17 10.33
C HIS A 7 7.25 -17.72 10.86
N GLU A 8 7.41 -16.72 9.99
CA GLU A 8 7.31 -15.31 10.39
C GLU A 8 5.91 -15.00 10.94
N LEU A 9 4.87 -15.53 10.28
CA LEU A 9 3.49 -15.36 10.71
C LEU A 9 3.26 -16.02 12.08
N GLN A 10 3.76 -17.24 12.28
CA GLN A 10 3.66 -17.94 13.55
C GLN A 10 4.34 -17.16 14.68
N GLU A 11 5.55 -16.65 14.48
CA GLU A 11 6.27 -15.83 15.46
C GLU A 11 5.48 -14.58 15.86
N VAL A 12 4.88 -13.89 14.88
CA VAL A 12 4.03 -12.71 15.15
C VAL A 12 2.76 -13.11 15.90
N MET A 13 2.11 -14.21 15.50
CA MET A 13 0.91 -14.70 16.18
C MET A 13 1.19 -15.05 17.64
N GLU A 14 2.26 -15.79 17.91
CA GLU A 14 2.68 -16.13 19.27
C GLU A 14 2.98 -14.87 20.10
N ARG A 15 3.65 -13.86 19.51
CA ARG A 15 3.96 -12.60 20.17
C ARG A 15 2.72 -11.77 20.51
N VAL A 16 1.76 -11.67 19.59
CA VAL A 16 0.60 -10.76 19.70
C VAL A 16 -0.59 -11.40 20.41
N PHE A 17 -0.75 -12.72 20.30
CA PHE A 17 -1.90 -13.45 20.83
C PHE A 17 -1.54 -14.41 21.96
N GLY A 18 -0.25 -14.79 22.12
CA GLY A 18 0.17 -15.77 23.11
C GLY A 18 -0.55 -17.10 22.91
N GLN A 19 -1.11 -17.67 23.99
CA GLN A 19 -2.01 -18.84 23.94
C GLN A 19 -3.50 -18.49 23.85
N HIS A 20 -3.85 -17.20 23.66
CA HIS A 20 -5.22 -16.72 23.73
C HIS A 20 -5.87 -16.56 22.34
N SER A 21 -7.18 -16.27 22.37
CA SER A 21 -8.12 -16.15 21.25
C SER A 21 -7.49 -15.88 19.89
N GLY A 22 -7.74 -16.77 18.92
CA GLY A 22 -7.30 -16.65 17.53
C GLY A 22 -8.07 -15.59 16.72
N ALA A 23 -8.58 -14.55 17.36
CA ALA A 23 -9.36 -13.49 16.76
C ALA A 23 -9.16 -12.14 17.45
N VAL A 24 -9.29 -11.06 16.67
CA VAL A 24 -9.28 -9.66 17.10
C VAL A 24 -10.70 -9.12 17.00
N THR A 25 -11.17 -8.44 18.03
CA THR A 25 -12.47 -7.75 18.08
C THR A 25 -12.26 -6.24 18.08
N ALA A 26 -13.35 -5.47 17.95
CA ALA A 26 -13.28 -4.02 18.05
C ALA A 26 -12.74 -3.54 19.41
N ASN A 27 -12.99 -4.30 20.49
CA ASN A 27 -12.61 -3.91 21.85
C ASN A 27 -11.10 -4.03 22.12
N ASP A 28 -10.42 -5.00 21.49
CA ASP A 28 -9.00 -5.26 21.69
C ASP A 28 -8.12 -4.88 20.48
N LEU A 29 -8.71 -4.37 19.39
CA LEU A 29 -7.97 -3.99 18.19
C LEU A 29 -6.79 -3.05 18.47
N GLY A 30 -7.02 -1.99 19.26
CA GLY A 30 -5.98 -1.02 19.63
C GLY A 30 -4.81 -1.69 20.38
N ASP A 31 -5.13 -2.51 21.38
CA ASP A 31 -4.15 -3.24 22.18
C ASP A 31 -3.37 -4.27 21.34
N LYS A 32 -4.03 -4.92 20.38
CA LYS A 32 -3.40 -5.86 19.45
C LYS A 32 -2.47 -5.16 18.47
N CYS A 33 -2.85 -4.00 17.93
CA CYS A 33 -1.97 -3.17 17.11
C CYS A 33 -0.76 -2.66 17.92
N GLN A 34 -0.96 -2.26 19.17
CA GLN A 34 0.14 -1.88 20.07
C GLN A 34 1.07 -3.06 20.37
N SER A 35 0.52 -4.24 20.65
CA SER A 35 1.29 -5.47 20.90
C SER A 35 2.06 -5.94 19.67
N PHE A 36 1.52 -5.69 18.47
CA PHE A 36 2.25 -5.91 17.21
C PHE A 36 3.46 -4.98 17.09
N GLY A 37 3.37 -3.76 17.63
CA GLY A 37 4.43 -2.75 17.64
C GLY A 37 4.04 -1.42 16.95
N ASN A 38 2.80 -1.28 16.48
CA ASN A 38 2.35 -0.08 15.80
C ASN A 38 0.85 0.18 16.04
N ALA A 39 0.53 0.99 17.06
CA ALA A 39 -0.83 1.34 17.43
C ALA A 39 -1.59 2.10 16.32
N SER A 40 -0.89 2.79 15.41
CA SER A 40 -1.51 3.55 14.30
C SER A 40 -2.18 2.63 13.27
N LEU A 41 -1.88 1.34 13.25
CA LEU A 41 -2.52 0.39 12.35
C LEU A 41 -4.01 0.25 12.62
N ALA A 42 -4.47 0.46 13.85
CA ALA A 42 -5.89 0.35 14.20
C ALA A 42 -6.74 1.33 13.40
N SER A 43 -6.27 2.57 13.20
CA SER A 43 -7.00 3.58 12.42
C SER A 43 -7.00 3.34 10.91
N ARG A 44 -6.22 2.37 10.43
CA ARG A 44 -6.18 1.98 9.01
C ARG A 44 -7.10 0.81 8.70
N ILE A 45 -7.73 0.19 9.70
CA ILE A 45 -8.77 -0.81 9.48
C ILE A 45 -10.10 -0.09 9.35
N GLU A 46 -10.34 0.46 8.16
CA GLU A 46 -11.56 1.17 7.82
C GLU A 46 -11.95 0.91 6.35
N PRO A 47 -13.23 1.11 5.97
CA PRO A 47 -13.69 0.87 4.59
C PRO A 47 -12.96 1.67 3.51
N GLY A 48 -12.42 2.85 3.85
CA GLY A 48 -11.70 3.71 2.91
C GLY A 48 -10.22 3.35 2.72
N HIS A 49 -9.65 2.50 3.57
CA HIS A 49 -8.22 2.20 3.50
C HIS A 49 -7.91 1.22 2.36
N PRO A 50 -6.87 1.46 1.53
CA PRO A 50 -6.61 0.67 0.31
C PRO A 50 -6.46 -0.85 0.51
N THR A 51 -5.99 -1.27 1.68
CA THR A 51 -5.80 -2.69 2.04
C THR A 51 -6.63 -3.10 3.27
N GLY A 52 -6.96 -2.13 4.12
CA GLY A 52 -7.58 -2.34 5.43
C GLY A 52 -9.09 -2.56 5.34
N TYR A 53 -9.70 -2.17 4.22
CA TYR A 53 -11.13 -2.36 3.96
C TYR A 53 -11.58 -3.82 4.11
N SER A 54 -10.71 -4.78 3.76
CA SER A 54 -11.02 -6.21 3.81
C SER A 54 -11.18 -6.70 5.26
N LEU A 55 -10.34 -6.21 6.17
CA LEU A 55 -10.40 -6.49 7.60
C LEU A 55 -11.57 -5.74 8.26
N ALA A 56 -11.82 -4.49 7.84
CA ALA A 56 -12.98 -3.73 8.29
C ALA A 56 -14.30 -4.45 7.94
N ALA A 57 -14.43 -4.94 6.70
CA ALA A 57 -15.59 -5.70 6.26
C ALA A 57 -15.76 -7.03 7.03
N ALA A 58 -14.65 -7.69 7.40
CA ALA A 58 -14.71 -8.89 8.26
C ALA A 58 -15.18 -8.54 9.68
N MET A 59 -14.65 -7.45 10.26
CA MET A 59 -15.08 -6.94 11.55
C MET A 59 -16.59 -6.61 11.56
N ASP A 60 -17.09 -5.93 10.53
CA ASP A 60 -18.50 -5.54 10.44
C ASP A 60 -19.44 -6.75 10.26
N ARG A 61 -19.03 -7.73 9.45
CA ARG A 61 -19.85 -8.91 9.13
C ARG A 61 -19.85 -9.95 10.26
N ASP A 62 -18.67 -10.25 10.80
CA ASP A 62 -18.47 -11.39 11.69
C ASP A 62 -18.30 -10.96 13.17
N GLY A 63 -18.09 -9.67 13.43
CA GLY A 63 -17.76 -9.12 14.75
C GLY A 63 -16.31 -9.31 15.18
N PHE A 64 -15.48 -9.94 14.34
CA PHE A 64 -14.07 -10.20 14.59
C PHE A 64 -13.26 -10.35 13.31
N ILE A 65 -11.93 -10.22 13.44
CA ILE A 65 -10.93 -10.53 12.42
C ILE A 65 -10.14 -11.74 12.90
N ARG A 66 -9.92 -12.74 12.03
CA ARG A 66 -9.05 -13.89 12.37
C ARG A 66 -7.62 -13.42 12.64
N ALA A 67 -6.98 -13.97 13.69
CA ALA A 67 -5.64 -13.58 14.11
C ALA A 67 -4.60 -13.69 12.97
N GLU A 68 -4.67 -14.75 12.17
CA GLU A 68 -3.81 -14.95 11.00
C GLU A 68 -3.96 -13.81 9.98
N ALA A 69 -5.21 -13.44 9.65
CA ALA A 69 -5.49 -12.36 8.72
C ALA A 69 -5.03 -11.00 9.25
N PHE A 70 -5.23 -10.74 10.54
CA PHE A 70 -4.74 -9.54 11.21
C PHE A 70 -3.21 -9.47 11.20
N ALA A 71 -2.53 -10.54 11.60
CA ALA A 71 -1.08 -10.58 11.68
C ALA A 71 -0.44 -10.44 10.29
N ALA A 72 -0.94 -11.17 9.29
CA ALA A 72 -0.46 -11.06 7.92
C ALA A 72 -0.61 -9.63 7.38
N TRP A 73 -1.79 -9.02 7.56
CA TRP A 73 -2.03 -7.64 7.13
C TRP A 73 -1.11 -6.64 7.85
N CYS A 74 -0.91 -6.77 9.17
CA CYS A 74 0.00 -5.87 9.90
C CYS A 74 1.45 -5.96 9.38
N MET A 75 1.91 -7.17 9.05
CA MET A 75 3.24 -7.38 8.46
C MET A 75 3.34 -6.76 7.07
N GLU A 76 2.33 -6.95 6.22
CA GLU A 76 2.28 -6.37 4.88
C GLU A 76 2.26 -4.84 4.91
N GLU A 77 1.46 -4.25 5.80
CA GLU A 77 1.44 -2.80 6.03
C GLU A 77 2.79 -2.27 6.51
N THR A 78 3.46 -2.99 7.40
CA THR A 78 4.79 -2.61 7.88
C THR A 78 5.81 -2.64 6.74
N ARG A 79 5.81 -3.70 5.93
CA ARG A 79 6.70 -3.81 4.76
C ARG A 79 6.43 -2.72 3.74
N PHE A 80 5.17 -2.34 3.54
CA PHE A 80 4.80 -1.20 2.69
C PHE A 80 5.33 0.13 3.25
N ASP A 81 5.11 0.41 4.54
CA ASP A 81 5.58 1.64 5.19
C ASP A 81 7.12 1.75 5.13
N GLU A 82 7.83 0.63 5.28
CA GLU A 82 9.29 0.57 5.15
C GLU A 82 9.76 0.89 3.72
N LEU A 83 9.08 0.34 2.71
CA LEU A 83 9.36 0.62 1.31
C LEU A 83 9.06 2.07 0.93
N ASP A 84 7.87 2.58 1.26
CA ASP A 84 7.48 3.98 1.01
C ASP A 84 8.45 4.93 1.71
N GLY A 85 8.76 4.67 2.98
CA GLY A 85 9.74 5.45 3.74
C GLY A 85 11.14 5.40 3.14
N PHE A 86 11.58 4.25 2.62
CA PHE A 86 12.89 4.13 1.97
C PHE A 86 12.95 4.91 0.66
N LEU A 87 11.93 4.81 -0.19
CA LEU A 87 11.85 5.57 -1.44
C LEU A 87 11.82 7.07 -1.15
N ARG A 88 11.02 7.50 -0.18
CA ARG A 88 10.95 8.89 0.27
C ARG A 88 12.29 9.42 0.76
N ARG A 89 13.05 8.67 1.56
CA ARG A 89 14.42 9.06 1.96
C ARG A 89 15.39 9.10 0.78
N SER A 90 15.21 8.24 -0.21
CA SER A 90 16.13 8.12 -1.36
C SER A 90 15.91 9.22 -2.42
N PHE A 91 14.65 9.59 -2.67
CA PHE A 91 14.27 10.53 -3.73
C PHE A 91 13.74 11.87 -3.21
N GLY A 92 13.41 11.97 -1.93
CA GLY A 92 12.75 13.11 -1.28
C GLY A 92 11.23 12.94 -1.20
N ASP A 93 10.61 13.37 -0.10
CA ASP A 93 9.18 13.16 0.16
C ASP A 93 8.26 13.69 -0.96
N VAL A 94 8.55 14.88 -1.47
CA VAL A 94 7.79 15.56 -2.53
C VAL A 94 7.92 14.87 -3.89
N ASN A 95 8.91 14.01 -4.03
CA ASN A 95 9.28 13.33 -5.27
C ASN A 95 8.73 11.91 -5.36
N VAL A 96 8.09 11.40 -4.30
CA VAL A 96 7.51 10.06 -4.26
C VAL A 96 6.00 10.17 -4.10
N GLN A 97 5.29 9.76 -5.15
CA GLN A 97 3.84 9.72 -5.19
C GLN A 97 3.36 8.26 -5.30
N ILE A 98 2.49 7.82 -4.40
CA ILE A 98 1.80 6.54 -4.53
C ILE A 98 0.69 6.74 -5.56
N MET A 99 0.75 5.98 -6.65
CA MET A 99 -0.24 6.01 -7.74
C MET A 99 -1.31 4.95 -7.58
N GLU A 100 -0.93 3.80 -7.03
CA GLU A 100 -1.79 2.63 -6.91
C GLU A 100 -1.36 1.84 -5.67
N ARG A 101 -2.34 1.35 -4.91
CA ARG A 101 -2.11 0.50 -3.74
C ARG A 101 -3.30 -0.43 -3.58
N GLN A 102 -3.05 -1.73 -3.68
CA GLN A 102 -4.08 -2.75 -3.54
C GLN A 102 -3.42 -4.09 -3.21
N ASN A 103 -3.87 -4.76 -2.15
CA ASN A 103 -3.32 -6.05 -1.70
C ASN A 103 -1.78 -6.00 -1.61
N ASP A 104 -1.09 -6.95 -2.26
CA ASP A 104 0.36 -7.06 -2.34
C ASP A 104 0.99 -6.17 -3.43
N PHE A 105 0.21 -5.33 -4.12
CA PHE A 105 0.65 -4.50 -5.22
C PHE A 105 0.66 -3.01 -4.84
N CYS A 106 1.72 -2.32 -5.23
CA CYS A 106 1.82 -0.87 -5.14
C CYS A 106 2.61 -0.30 -6.32
N ARG A 107 2.20 0.88 -6.79
CA ARG A 107 2.88 1.62 -7.85
C ARG A 107 3.29 2.99 -7.34
N PHE A 108 4.57 3.30 -7.49
CA PHE A 108 5.12 4.61 -7.16
C PHE A 108 5.45 5.37 -8.44
N LYS A 109 5.18 6.68 -8.43
CA LYS A 109 5.69 7.63 -9.41
C LYS A 109 6.78 8.45 -8.75
N LEU A 110 7.98 8.37 -9.33
CA LEU A 110 9.16 9.09 -8.87
C LEU A 110 9.36 10.36 -9.73
N ARG A 111 9.69 11.47 -9.08
CA ARG A 111 10.06 12.75 -9.72
C ARG A 111 11.47 13.13 -9.28
N GLY A 112 12.16 13.92 -10.08
CA GLY A 112 13.56 14.27 -9.81
C GLY A 112 14.27 14.72 -11.07
N SER A 113 15.53 15.13 -10.91
CA SER A 113 16.36 15.49 -12.06
C SER A 113 16.68 14.27 -12.93
N ASN A 114 17.05 14.50 -14.20
CA ASN A 114 17.46 13.42 -15.10
C ASN A 114 18.59 12.57 -14.54
N ASP A 115 19.50 13.16 -13.74
CA ASP A 115 20.58 12.41 -13.10
C ASP A 115 20.12 11.59 -11.90
N GLN A 116 19.06 12.00 -11.20
CA GLN A 116 18.47 11.24 -10.08
C GLN A 116 17.61 10.08 -10.59
N LEU A 117 16.86 10.30 -11.67
CA LEU A 117 15.91 9.33 -12.22
C LEU A 117 16.45 8.51 -13.39
N LYS A 118 17.77 8.44 -13.58
CA LYS A 118 18.34 7.50 -14.56
C LYS A 118 17.84 6.10 -14.25
N LEU A 119 17.24 5.45 -15.25
CA LEU A 119 16.61 4.14 -15.09
C LEU A 119 17.55 3.12 -14.45
N SER A 120 18.83 3.13 -14.84
CA SER A 120 19.88 2.29 -14.27
C SER A 120 20.11 2.53 -12.77
N LYS A 121 20.01 3.78 -12.30
CA LYS A 121 20.16 4.11 -10.88
C LYS A 121 18.95 3.65 -10.08
N VAL A 122 17.75 3.89 -10.58
CA VAL A 122 16.52 3.45 -9.91
C VAL A 122 16.47 1.92 -9.84
N PHE A 123 16.81 1.25 -10.94
CA PHE A 123 16.92 -0.20 -10.97
C PHE A 123 17.94 -0.72 -9.94
N ALA A 124 19.17 -0.20 -9.97
CA ALA A 124 20.21 -0.63 -9.02
C ALA A 124 19.81 -0.40 -7.56
N LEU A 125 19.15 0.72 -7.26
CA LEU A 125 18.67 1.04 -5.92
C LEU A 125 17.57 0.09 -5.44
N VAL A 126 16.60 -0.26 -6.30
CA VAL A 126 15.54 -1.21 -5.94
C VAL A 126 16.08 -2.64 -5.84
N GLU A 127 17.01 -3.02 -6.72
CA GLU A 127 17.64 -4.34 -6.68
C GLU A 127 18.40 -4.57 -5.36
N ASP A 128 19.14 -3.55 -4.87
CA ASP A 128 19.89 -3.61 -3.60
C ASP A 128 18.99 -3.86 -2.38
N ILE A 129 17.76 -3.35 -2.40
CA ILE A 129 16.81 -3.51 -1.30
C ILE A 129 15.80 -4.64 -1.50
N LYS A 130 15.77 -5.29 -2.67
CA LYS A 130 14.70 -6.22 -3.07
C LYS A 130 14.43 -7.29 -2.04
N THR A 131 15.47 -8.00 -1.60
CA THR A 131 15.35 -9.07 -0.59
C THR A 131 14.95 -8.52 0.78
N ARG A 132 15.62 -7.44 1.22
CA ARG A 132 15.40 -6.85 2.55
C ARG A 132 14.01 -6.24 2.71
N MET A 133 13.42 -5.72 1.63
CA MET A 133 12.09 -5.11 1.62
C MET A 133 11.00 -6.07 1.15
N HIS A 134 11.31 -7.38 1.02
CA HIS A 134 10.35 -8.40 0.61
C HIS A 134 9.66 -8.07 -0.74
N ILE A 135 10.41 -7.58 -1.72
CA ILE A 135 9.89 -7.32 -3.06
C ILE A 135 9.98 -8.61 -3.89
N ARG A 136 8.83 -9.23 -4.18
CA ARG A 136 8.74 -10.43 -5.03
C ARG A 136 9.27 -10.15 -6.44
N GLU A 137 8.69 -9.15 -7.07
CA GLU A 137 8.99 -8.71 -8.42
C GLU A 137 8.78 -7.19 -8.50
N TYR A 138 9.48 -6.55 -9.43
CA TYR A 138 9.30 -5.14 -9.74
C TYR A 138 9.59 -4.88 -11.21
N SER A 139 9.06 -3.78 -11.70
CA SER A 139 9.46 -3.18 -12.96
C SER A 139 9.67 -1.69 -12.76
N VAL A 140 10.58 -1.12 -13.53
CA VAL A 140 10.80 0.33 -13.56
C VAL A 140 10.64 0.77 -15.01
N SER A 141 9.81 1.77 -15.24
CA SER A 141 9.58 2.33 -16.57
C SER A 141 9.61 3.85 -16.51
N GLN A 142 10.08 4.46 -17.59
CA GLN A 142 10.00 5.90 -17.76
C GLN A 142 8.61 6.25 -18.31
N THR A 143 7.98 7.28 -17.75
CA THR A 143 6.73 7.80 -18.33
C THR A 143 7.01 8.38 -19.71
N THR A 144 6.36 7.85 -20.73
CA THR A 144 6.53 8.34 -22.11
C THR A 144 5.71 9.60 -22.35
N LEU A 145 6.08 10.39 -23.36
CA LEU A 145 5.25 11.53 -23.79
C LEU A 145 3.85 11.10 -24.19
N GLU A 146 3.71 9.95 -24.85
CA GLU A 146 2.41 9.37 -25.20
C GLU A 146 1.58 9.05 -23.96
N GLN A 147 2.18 8.47 -22.90
CA GLN A 147 1.48 8.24 -21.64
C GLN A 147 1.04 9.55 -20.97
N ILE A 148 1.82 10.61 -21.07
CA ILE A 148 1.45 11.95 -20.60
C ILE A 148 0.26 12.49 -21.40
N PHE A 149 0.30 12.38 -22.73
CA PHE A 149 -0.80 12.80 -23.59
C PHE A 149 -2.08 11.99 -23.33
N ASN A 150 -1.97 10.67 -23.21
CA ASN A 150 -3.09 9.78 -22.91
C ASN A 150 -3.71 10.11 -21.54
N TYR A 151 -2.90 10.41 -20.53
CA TYR A 151 -3.37 10.85 -19.22
C TYR A 151 -4.16 12.16 -19.32
N PHE A 152 -3.64 13.17 -20.02
CA PHE A 152 -4.36 14.44 -20.22
C PHE A 152 -5.65 14.27 -21.03
N ALA A 153 -5.65 13.42 -22.06
CA ALA A 153 -6.84 13.13 -22.86
C ALA A 153 -7.93 12.43 -22.02
N ALA A 154 -7.56 11.49 -21.14
CA ALA A 154 -8.49 10.80 -20.26
C ALA A 154 -9.16 11.76 -19.26
N GLN A 155 -8.42 12.71 -18.68
CA GLN A 155 -8.99 13.73 -17.79
C GLN A 155 -10.01 14.65 -18.50
N GLN A 156 -9.78 15.00 -19.77
CA GLN A 156 -10.70 15.84 -20.54
C GLN A 156 -11.98 15.12 -20.98
N ALA A 157 -11.95 13.79 -21.10
CA ALA A 157 -13.14 13.00 -21.40
C ALA A 157 -14.09 12.91 -20.19
N GLU A 158 -13.55 12.98 -18.97
CA GLU A 158 -14.30 12.89 -17.71
C GLU A 158 -15.02 14.23 -17.36
N GLU A 159 -14.51 15.38 -17.84
CA GLU A 159 -15.11 16.70 -17.60
C GLU A 159 -16.19 17.14 -18.63
N LYS A 160 -16.46 16.36 -19.68
CA LYS A 160 -17.51 16.71 -20.68
C LYS A 160 -18.92 16.22 -20.31
N GLY A 161 -19.29 16.42 -19.04
CA GLY A 161 -20.67 16.31 -18.58
C GLY A 161 -21.49 17.56 -18.96
N VAL A 162 -22.25 17.44 -20.05
CA VAL A 162 -23.39 18.30 -20.45
C VAL A 162 -23.06 19.69 -21.05
N ALA A 163 -22.69 19.72 -22.33
CA ALA A 163 -23.06 20.85 -23.18
C ALA A 163 -24.52 20.67 -23.64
N ARG A 164 -25.48 21.29 -22.95
CA ARG A 164 -26.85 21.43 -23.48
C ARG A 164 -26.77 22.29 -24.74
N GLY A 165 -27.00 21.66 -25.90
CA GLY A 165 -27.14 22.36 -27.17
C GLY A 165 -28.22 23.43 -27.07
N MET A 166 -27.88 24.65 -27.45
CA MET A 166 -28.82 25.76 -27.61
C MET A 166 -29.69 25.45 -28.83
N ASN A 167 -30.96 25.14 -28.63
CA ASN A 167 -31.91 25.05 -29.75
C ASN A 167 -32.10 26.44 -30.34
N VAL A 168 -31.85 26.52 -31.64
CA VAL A 168 -32.13 27.66 -32.51
C VAL A 168 -33.65 27.78 -32.69
N ALA A 169 -34.19 28.96 -32.45
CA ALA A 169 -35.49 29.40 -32.95
C ALA A 169 -35.33 30.83 -33.48
#